data_AF-G0S6L0-F1
#
_entry.id   AF-G0S6L0-F1
#
_cell.length_a   1.000
_cell.length_b   1.000
_cell.length_c   1.000
_cell.angle_alpha   90.00
_cell.angle_beta   90.00
_cell.angle_gamma   90.00
#
_symmetry.space_group_name_H-M   'P 1'
#
loop_
_entity.id
_entity.type
_entity.pdbx_description
1 polymer ?
#
loop_
_entity_poly.entity_id
_entity_poly.type
_entity_poly.pdbx_seq_one_letter_code
_entity_poly.pdbx_strand_id
1 'polypeptide(L)'
;MPAAGLTKEGYIQTILDAIAEHEREQLDKPEPKLRTKLILSVDRRNTLEQAYEVLSLATRFLGKGVVGIDLCGDPAAGSISSLSAFTPVFQKARTLGLGVTVHFAEAECSGTDAELQLLLSWQPDRLGHVICVSDTMKQEIKKREDLG
;
A
#
# COMPACT_ATOMS: atom_id res chain seq x y z
N MET A 1 10.12 14.81 -0.80
CA MET A 1 10.73 14.54 -2.12
C MET A 1 12.19 14.95 -2.05
N PRO A 2 13.13 14.24 -2.71
CA PRO A 2 14.52 14.69 -2.72
C PRO A 2 14.59 16.11 -3.30
N ALA A 3 15.55 16.91 -2.85
CA ALA A 3 15.80 18.28 -3.30
C ALA A 3 16.21 18.41 -4.79
N ALA A 4 16.02 17.36 -5.59
CA ALA A 4 16.53 17.20 -6.95
C ALA A 4 15.51 17.56 -8.06
N GLY A 5 14.39 18.23 -7.73
CA GLY A 5 13.40 18.67 -8.73
C GLY A 5 12.60 17.55 -9.41
N LEU A 6 12.66 16.32 -8.88
CA LEU A 6 11.94 15.18 -9.43
C LEU A 6 10.44 15.25 -9.08
N THR A 7 9.57 15.08 -10.08
CA THR A 7 8.13 14.90 -9.84
C THR A 7 7.86 13.48 -9.33
N LYS A 8 6.74 13.26 -8.64
CA LYS A 8 6.33 11.90 -8.21
C LYS A 8 6.17 10.94 -9.39
N GLU A 9 5.63 11.44 -10.50
CA GLU A 9 5.52 10.67 -11.74
C GLU A 9 6.90 10.27 -12.29
N GLY A 10 7.83 11.23 -12.37
CA GLY A 10 9.21 10.96 -12.79
C GLY A 10 9.89 9.93 -11.88
N TYR A 11 9.68 10.03 -10.57
CA TYR A 11 10.19 9.05 -9.60
C TYR A 11 9.70 7.63 -9.89
N ILE A 12 8.38 7.46 -10.10
CA ILE A 12 7.78 6.17 -10.41
C ILE A 12 8.32 5.64 -11.74
N GLN A 13 8.37 6.47 -12.78
CA GLN A 13 8.88 6.08 -14.09
C GLN A 13 10.33 5.60 -14.00
N THR A 14 11.20 6.32 -13.30
CA THR A 14 12.60 5.91 -13.11
C THR A 14 12.72 4.55 -12.44
N ILE A 15 11.90 4.24 -11.43
CA ILE A 15 11.90 2.92 -10.79
C ILE A 15 11.40 1.84 -11.75
N LEU A 16 10.33 2.10 -12.49
CA LEU A 16 9.79 1.14 -13.46
C LEU A 16 10.78 0.86 -14.60
N ASP A 17 11.51 1.87 -15.06
CA ASP A 17 12.55 1.72 -16.08
C ASP A 17 13.69 0.83 -15.58
N ALA A 18 14.13 1.03 -14.33
CA ALA A 18 15.15 0.18 -13.70
C ALA A 18 14.67 -1.27 -13.51
N ILE A 19 13.40 -1.48 -13.12
CA ILE A 19 12.79 -2.81 -13.05
C ILE A 19 12.78 -3.47 -14.43
N ALA A 20 12.35 -2.75 -15.46
CA ALA A 20 12.26 -3.27 -16.81
C ALA A 20 13.64 -3.58 -17.40
N GLU A 21 14.66 -2.76 -17.10
CA GLU A 21 16.05 -3.02 -17.45
C GLU A 21 16.56 -4.30 -16.79
N HIS A 22 16.37 -4.44 -15.48
CA HIS A 22 16.73 -5.66 -14.77
C HIS A 22 16.04 -6.88 -15.38
N GLU A 23 14.72 -6.85 -15.57
CA GLU A 23 13.98 -8.00 -16.15
C GLU A 23 14.46 -8.34 -17.58
N ARG A 24 14.85 -7.35 -18.39
CA ARG A 24 15.43 -7.57 -19.73
C ARG A 24 16.79 -8.25 -19.66
N GLU A 25 17.68 -7.82 -18.77
CA GLU A 25 19.02 -8.39 -18.60
C GLU A 25 19.00 -9.85 -18.13
N GLN A 26 17.89 -10.30 -17.51
CA GLN A 26 17.71 -11.68 -17.06
C GLN A 26 17.10 -12.59 -18.14
N LEU A 27 16.74 -12.08 -19.32
CA LEU A 27 16.02 -12.88 -20.33
C LEU A 27 16.82 -14.09 -20.82
N ASP A 28 18.12 -13.90 -21.04
CA ASP A 28 19.05 -14.89 -21.62
C ASP A 28 19.88 -15.63 -20.55
N LYS A 29 19.65 -15.32 -19.27
CA LYS A 29 20.41 -15.89 -18.15
C LYS A 29 19.80 -17.23 -17.69
N PRO A 30 20.63 -18.23 -17.34
CA PRO A 30 20.18 -19.54 -16.88
C PRO A 30 19.59 -19.53 -15.46
N GLU A 31 19.81 -18.48 -14.68
CA GLU A 31 19.32 -18.33 -13.31
C GLU A 31 17.80 -18.07 -13.25
N PRO A 32 17.13 -18.36 -12.10
CA PRO A 32 15.73 -18.04 -11.89
C PRO A 32 15.47 -16.53 -12.08
N LYS A 33 14.49 -16.21 -12.93
CA LYS A 33 14.12 -14.83 -13.24
C LYS A 33 13.36 -14.22 -12.07
N LEU A 34 13.87 -13.12 -11.50
CA LEU A 34 13.15 -12.33 -10.51
C LEU A 34 12.15 -11.42 -11.22
N ARG A 35 10.85 -11.64 -10.97
CA ARG A 35 9.79 -10.76 -11.46
C ARG A 35 9.46 -9.72 -10.42
N THR A 36 9.51 -8.45 -10.78
CA THR A 36 9.35 -7.34 -9.85
C THR A 36 8.12 -6.51 -10.19
N LYS A 37 7.38 -6.12 -9.16
CA LYS A 37 6.20 -5.25 -9.26
C LYS A 37 6.28 -4.17 -8.19
N LEU A 38 5.60 -3.05 -8.45
CA LEU A 38 5.63 -1.88 -7.60
C LEU A 38 4.28 -1.67 -6.92
N ILE A 39 4.30 -1.36 -5.63
CA ILE A 39 3.15 -0.92 -4.84
C ILE A 39 3.45 0.51 -4.41
N LEU A 40 2.49 1.43 -4.60
CA LEU A 40 2.66 2.82 -4.20
C LEU A 40 2.07 3.07 -2.82
N SER A 41 2.87 3.61 -1.91
CA SER A 41 2.43 3.80 -0.54
C SER A 41 1.80 5.18 -0.30
N VAL A 42 0.68 5.17 0.41
CA VAL A 42 0.08 6.33 1.08
C VAL A 42 0.66 6.37 2.49
N ASP A 43 1.33 7.47 2.84
CA ASP A 43 1.88 7.67 4.18
C ASP A 43 0.77 8.12 5.13
N ARG A 44 0.73 7.61 6.36
CA ARG A 44 -0.22 8.02 7.42
C ARG A 44 -0.23 9.53 7.69
N ARG A 45 0.86 10.24 7.35
CA ARG A 45 0.99 11.71 7.46
C ARG A 45 0.48 12.48 6.24
N ASN A 46 0.06 11.78 5.18
CA ASN A 46 -0.43 12.44 3.99
C ASN A 46 -1.72 13.22 4.28
N THR A 47 -1.97 14.24 3.46
CA THR A 47 -3.31 14.82 3.37
C THR A 47 -4.19 13.95 2.47
N LEU A 48 -5.50 14.18 2.50
CA LEU A 48 -6.43 13.47 1.61
C LEU A 48 -6.10 13.69 0.14
N GLU A 49 -5.70 14.90 -0.23
CA GLU A 49 -5.30 15.27 -1.59
C GLU A 49 -4.07 14.48 -2.03
N GLN A 50 -3.09 14.32 -1.13
CA GLN A 50 -1.89 13.54 -1.40
C GLN A 50 -2.21 12.04 -1.54
N ALA A 51 -3.15 11.50 -0.75
CA ALA A 51 -3.61 10.12 -0.90
C ALA A 51 -4.31 9.91 -2.26
N TYR A 52 -5.14 10.86 -2.70
CA TYR A 52 -5.73 10.83 -4.05
C TYR A 52 -4.69 10.97 -5.17
N GLU A 53 -3.63 11.74 -4.96
CA GLU A 53 -2.52 11.84 -5.89
C GLU A 53 -1.82 10.49 -6.06
N VAL A 54 -1.57 9.76 -4.97
CA VAL A 54 -1.02 8.40 -4.99
C VAL A 54 -1.95 7.46 -5.76
N LEU A 55 -3.26 7.49 -5.49
CA LEU A 55 -4.24 6.68 -6.21
C LEU A 55 -4.25 6.99 -7.72
N SER A 56 -4.22 8.27 -8.08
CA SER A 56 -4.19 8.73 -9.48
C SER A 56 -2.95 8.18 -10.21
N LEU A 57 -1.78 8.29 -9.58
CA LEU A 57 -0.53 7.75 -10.11
C LEU A 57 -0.57 6.22 -10.20
N ALA A 58 -1.05 5.53 -9.16
CA ALA A 58 -1.16 4.08 -9.15
C ALA A 58 -2.04 3.58 -10.30
N THR A 59 -3.17 4.27 -10.54
CA THR A 59 -4.09 3.96 -11.63
C THR A 59 -3.45 4.22 -12.99
N ARG A 60 -2.71 5.32 -13.16
CA ARG A 60 -2.01 5.67 -14.41
C ARG A 60 -0.94 4.66 -14.81
N PHE A 61 -0.28 4.06 -13.81
CA PHE A 61 0.76 3.05 -14.00
C PHE A 61 0.28 1.61 -13.82
N LEU A 62 -1.01 1.40 -13.60
CA LEU A 62 -1.60 0.07 -13.51
C LEU A 62 -1.36 -0.69 -14.82
N GLY A 63 -0.85 -1.93 -14.70
CA GLY A 63 -0.46 -2.75 -15.84
C GLY A 63 0.91 -2.41 -16.46
N LYS A 64 1.56 -1.32 -16.03
CA LYS A 64 2.94 -0.95 -16.43
C LYS A 64 4.01 -1.34 -15.41
N GLY A 65 3.63 -2.13 -14.41
CA GLY A 65 4.50 -2.59 -13.33
C GLY A 65 3.97 -2.23 -11.93
N VAL A 66 3.13 -1.20 -11.82
CA VAL A 66 2.37 -0.93 -10.59
C VAL A 66 1.19 -1.89 -10.51
N VAL A 67 0.97 -2.46 -9.32
CA VAL A 67 -0.06 -3.47 -9.05
C VAL A 67 -0.98 -3.13 -7.88
N GLY A 68 -0.66 -2.11 -7.08
CA GLY A 68 -1.44 -1.82 -5.90
C GLY A 68 -1.00 -0.59 -5.13
N ILE A 69 -1.70 -0.35 -4.03
CA ILE A 69 -1.39 0.67 -3.03
C ILE A 69 -1.25 0.08 -1.63
N ASP A 70 -0.54 0.81 -0.77
CA ASP A 70 -0.29 0.45 0.62
C ASP A 70 -0.62 1.63 1.55
N LEU A 71 -1.08 1.35 2.79
CA LEU A 71 -1.01 2.33 3.87
C LEU A 71 0.22 2.02 4.73
N CYS A 72 1.18 2.94 4.81
CA CYS A 72 2.40 2.78 5.61
C CYS A 72 2.79 4.08 6.32
N GLY A 73 4.00 4.13 6.86
CA GLY A 73 4.59 5.33 7.44
C GLY A 73 4.86 5.13 8.93
N ASP A 74 4.94 6.22 9.67
CA ASP A 74 5.10 6.15 11.12
C ASP A 74 3.80 5.65 11.78
N PRO A 75 3.79 4.50 12.48
CA PRO A 75 2.59 3.96 13.12
C PRO A 75 2.03 4.89 14.20
N ALA A 76 2.84 5.77 14.80
CA ALA A 76 2.39 6.77 15.76
C ALA A 76 1.77 8.02 15.08
N ALA A 77 1.90 8.14 13.76
CA ALA A 77 1.34 9.25 13.00
C ALA A 77 -0.03 8.92 12.44
N GLY A 78 -0.84 9.97 12.25
CA GLY A 78 -2.21 9.85 11.78
C GLY A 78 -3.16 9.44 12.92
N SER A 79 -4.17 10.25 13.16
CA SER A 79 -5.30 9.89 14.02
C SER A 79 -6.29 9.00 13.28
N ILE A 80 -7.14 8.28 14.01
CA ILE A 80 -8.24 7.52 13.41
C ILE A 80 -9.13 8.41 12.51
N SER A 81 -9.35 9.66 12.89
CA SER A 81 -10.12 10.62 12.10
C SER A 81 -9.43 10.94 10.76
N SER A 82 -8.12 11.15 10.74
CA SER A 82 -7.39 11.38 9.49
C SER A 82 -7.32 10.13 8.61
N LEU A 83 -7.15 8.94 9.22
CA LEU A 83 -7.19 7.68 8.48
C LEU A 83 -8.58 7.45 7.87
N SER A 84 -9.65 7.76 8.61
CA SER A 84 -11.02 7.57 8.11
C SER A 84 -11.29 8.39 6.84
N ALA A 85 -10.62 9.52 6.66
CA ALA A 85 -10.70 10.33 5.45
C ALA A 85 -10.13 9.63 4.21
N PHE A 86 -9.21 8.66 4.37
CA PHE A 86 -8.65 7.87 3.28
C PHE A 86 -9.54 6.70 2.82
N THR A 87 -10.61 6.38 3.57
CA THR A 87 -11.57 5.33 3.20
C THR A 87 -12.01 5.37 1.72
N PRO A 88 -12.47 6.51 1.17
CA PRO A 88 -12.85 6.57 -0.25
C PRO A 88 -11.69 6.32 -1.21
N VAL A 89 -10.44 6.62 -0.82
CA VAL A 89 -9.25 6.37 -1.64
C VAL A 89 -9.01 4.86 -1.78
N PHE A 90 -8.99 4.13 -0.66
CA PHE A 90 -8.75 2.69 -0.65
C PHE A 90 -9.92 1.89 -1.24
N GLN A 91 -11.16 2.29 -0.98
CA GLN A 91 -12.33 1.68 -1.62
C GLN A 91 -12.27 1.87 -3.14
N LYS A 92 -11.95 3.08 -3.62
CA LYS A 92 -11.82 3.35 -5.05
C LYS A 92 -10.67 2.56 -5.69
N ALA A 93 -9.54 2.40 -5.00
CA ALA A 93 -8.43 1.57 -5.47
C ALA A 93 -8.90 0.16 -5.83
N ARG A 94 -9.66 -0.48 -4.93
CA ARG A 94 -10.24 -1.81 -5.19
C ARG A 94 -11.16 -1.83 -6.40
N THR A 95 -12.04 -0.83 -6.55
CA THR A 95 -12.95 -0.75 -7.71
C THR A 95 -12.21 -0.59 -9.04
N LEU A 96 -10.98 -0.05 -9.00
CA LEU A 96 -10.11 0.12 -10.17
C LEU A 96 -9.22 -1.11 -10.43
N GLY A 97 -9.33 -2.15 -9.59
CA GLY A 97 -8.53 -3.38 -9.72
C GLY A 97 -7.11 -3.27 -9.17
N LEU A 98 -6.81 -2.25 -8.36
CA LEU A 98 -5.55 -2.18 -7.62
C LEU A 98 -5.61 -3.11 -6.41
N GLY A 99 -4.55 -3.88 -6.19
CA GLY A 99 -4.36 -4.58 -4.92
C GLY A 99 -4.18 -3.58 -3.78
N VAL A 100 -4.74 -3.89 -2.62
CA VAL A 100 -4.65 -3.09 -1.40
C VAL A 100 -3.95 -3.90 -0.32
N THR A 101 -2.90 -3.35 0.24
CA THR A 101 -2.28 -3.85 1.45
C THR A 101 -2.27 -2.74 2.50
N VAL A 102 -2.26 -3.09 3.78
CA VAL A 102 -2.18 -2.10 4.85
C VAL A 102 -1.20 -2.57 5.92
N HIS A 103 -0.33 -1.67 6.36
CA HIS A 103 0.39 -1.88 7.61
C HIS A 103 -0.60 -1.88 8.77
N PHE A 104 -0.54 -2.92 9.60
CA PHE A 104 -1.62 -3.26 10.52
C PHE A 104 -1.04 -3.65 11.89
N ALA A 105 -1.39 -2.91 12.94
CA ALA A 105 -0.97 -3.17 14.32
C ALA A 105 0.56 -3.35 14.48
N GLU A 106 1.34 -2.45 13.91
CA GLU A 106 2.81 -2.49 13.94
C GLU A 106 3.36 -2.27 15.37
N ALA A 107 2.67 -1.43 16.13
CA ALA A 107 3.03 -1.04 17.49
C ALA A 107 1.77 -0.82 18.33
N GLU A 108 1.90 -0.75 19.65
CA GLU A 108 0.76 -0.53 20.55
C GLU A 108 -0.05 0.74 20.21
N CYS A 109 0.64 1.79 19.73
CA CYS A 109 0.00 3.04 19.32
C CYS A 109 -0.89 2.92 18.06
N SER A 110 -0.68 1.91 17.22
CA SER A 110 -1.49 1.60 16.03
C SER A 110 -2.28 0.29 16.16
N GLY A 111 -2.38 -0.25 17.38
CA GLY A 111 -3.04 -1.52 17.68
C GLY A 111 -4.46 -1.40 18.24
N THR A 112 -5.06 -0.21 18.25
CA THR A 112 -6.40 -0.02 18.83
C THR A 112 -7.47 -0.70 17.98
N ASP A 113 -8.40 -1.42 18.60
CA ASP A 113 -9.47 -2.13 17.89
C ASP A 113 -10.25 -1.20 16.93
N ALA A 114 -10.48 0.06 17.31
CA ALA A 114 -11.17 1.02 16.46
C ALA A 114 -10.42 1.33 15.16
N GLU A 115 -9.10 1.54 15.22
CA GLU A 115 -8.27 1.74 14.04
C GLU A 115 -8.24 0.46 13.19
N LEU A 116 -8.03 -0.69 13.83
CA LEU A 116 -7.93 -1.96 13.11
C LEU A 116 -9.23 -2.33 12.40
N GLN A 117 -10.39 -2.09 13.02
CA GLN A 117 -11.70 -2.25 12.39
C GLN A 117 -11.88 -1.31 11.20
N LEU A 118 -11.44 -0.06 11.31
CA LEU A 118 -11.44 0.89 10.19
C LEU A 118 -10.60 0.37 9.03
N LEU A 119 -9.37 -0.08 9.28
CA LEU A 119 -8.48 -0.62 8.23
C LEU A 119 -9.08 -1.89 7.59
N LEU A 120 -9.67 -2.78 8.38
CA LEU A 120 -10.36 -3.96 7.86
C LEU A 120 -11.62 -3.62 7.04
N SER A 121 -12.27 -2.48 7.32
CA SER A 121 -13.43 -2.01 6.55
C SER A 121 -13.08 -1.65 5.10
N TRP A 122 -11.81 -1.36 4.83
CA TRP A 122 -11.31 -1.11 3.48
C TRP A 122 -11.17 -2.38 2.65
N GLN A 123 -11.34 -3.56 3.28
CA GLN A 123 -11.20 -4.87 2.66
C GLN A 123 -9.84 -5.02 1.95
N PRO A 124 -8.72 -4.86 2.67
CA PRO A 124 -7.40 -5.08 2.10
C PRO A 124 -7.25 -6.53 1.66
N ASP A 125 -6.46 -6.77 0.62
CA ASP A 125 -6.11 -8.13 0.17
C ASP A 125 -5.05 -8.75 1.09
N ARG A 126 -4.19 -7.91 1.71
CA ARG A 126 -3.13 -8.35 2.62
C ARG A 126 -2.96 -7.40 3.81
N LEU A 127 -2.52 -7.96 4.94
CA LEU A 127 -2.12 -7.23 6.13
C LEU A 127 -0.61 -7.35 6.34
N GLY A 128 0.06 -6.23 6.60
CA GLY A 128 1.45 -6.19 7.03
C GLY A 128 1.57 -6.15 8.55
N HIS A 129 2.64 -6.75 9.08
CA HIS A 129 3.01 -6.81 10.52
C HIS A 129 2.11 -7.68 11.39
N VAL A 130 0.94 -7.18 11.82
CA VAL A 130 -0.01 -7.90 12.69
C VAL A 130 0.61 -8.30 14.05
N ILE A 131 1.38 -7.38 14.66
CA ILE A 131 2.16 -7.66 15.89
C ILE A 131 1.32 -7.38 17.15
N CYS A 132 0.78 -6.17 17.27
CA CYS A 132 0.09 -5.68 18.46
C CYS A 132 -1.44 -5.83 18.33
N VAL A 133 -1.91 -7.02 17.98
CA VAL A 133 -3.35 -7.31 17.80
C VAL A 133 -3.99 -7.93 19.05
N SER A 134 -5.17 -7.43 19.43
CA SER A 134 -6.00 -8.01 20.49
C SER A 134 -6.55 -9.39 20.07
N ASP A 135 -6.94 -10.23 21.03
CA ASP A 135 -7.51 -11.55 20.71
C ASP A 135 -8.82 -11.44 19.93
N THR A 136 -9.64 -10.42 20.21
CA THR A 136 -10.84 -10.10 19.43
C THR A 136 -10.49 -9.87 17.97
N MET A 137 -9.48 -9.04 17.70
CA MET A 137 -9.04 -8.74 16.33
C MET A 137 -8.40 -9.95 15.64
N LYS A 138 -7.65 -10.80 16.36
CA LYS A 138 -7.13 -12.06 15.81
C LYS A 138 -8.26 -12.97 15.31
N GLN A 139 -9.35 -13.08 16.08
CA GLN A 139 -10.51 -13.88 15.64
C GLN A 139 -11.18 -13.26 14.42
N GLU A 140 -11.26 -11.94 14.35
CA GLU A 140 -11.86 -11.26 13.21
C GLU A 140 -11.04 -11.44 11.93
N ILE A 141 -9.71 -11.35 12.01
CA ILE A 141 -8.81 -11.61 10.88
C ILE A 141 -8.96 -13.05 10.39
N LYS A 142 -9.04 -14.04 11.30
CA LYS A 142 -9.18 -15.46 10.94
C LYS A 142 -10.47 -15.81 10.20
N LYS A 143 -11.53 -15.01 10.35
CA LYS A 143 -12.82 -15.24 9.66
C LYS A 143 -12.79 -14.79 8.20
N ARG A 144 -11.79 -14.01 7.79
CA ARG A 144 -11.70 -13.45 6.44
C ARG A 144 -10.93 -14.42 5.55
N GLU A 145 -11.67 -15.14 4.71
CA GLU A 145 -11.13 -16.12 3.76
C GLU A 145 -10.43 -15.47 2.56
N ASP A 146 -10.66 -14.17 2.34
CA ASP A 146 -10.13 -13.36 1.25
C ASP A 146 -8.81 -12.63 1.58
N LEU A 147 -8.35 -12.72 2.83
CA LEU A 147 -7.06 -12.17 3.26
C LEU A 147 -5.93 -13.19 3.01
N GLY A 148 -5.15 -13.01 1.95
CA GLY A 148 -4.01 -13.89 1.61
C GLY A 148 -3.54 -13.82 0.17
#